data_AF-A0A8T4M392-F1
#
_entry.id   AF-A0A8T4M392-F1
#
_cell.length_a   1.000
_cell.length_b   1.000
_cell.length_c   1.000
_cell.angle_alpha   90.00
_cell.angle_beta   90.00
_cell.angle_gamma   90.00
#
_symmetry.space_group_name_H-M   'P 1'
#
loop_
_entity.id
_entity.type
_entity.pdbx_description
1 polymer ?
#
loop_
_entity_poly.entity_id
_entity_poly.type
_entity_poly.pdbx_seq_one_letter_code
_entity_poly.pdbx_strand_id
1 'polypeptide(L)'
;MVLGKNKGHKYEDELFELLEKMGLIYPGKMQKGMAGGVDAVFCHLGKPYDLEVKNGLQADYGQKLFSWNEKGGWNFSKDDETTRLFRELGTLTYLNKKGIKPRKFSKSKESMTYEDGKADQAAFEDREFIVKASALWKYYGEKGTHYIQVGDGYGFYHLDKDIAKLGTTQFDCDFILRFRAKYHDLVDRRHGTLAPTPWNYSFFAVLKVKGKPKRSKYNLEGSDGQEFPPIKP
;
A
#
# COMPACT_ATOMS: atom_id res chain seq x y z
N MET A 1 -8.94 -13.25 10.34
CA MET A 1 -7.73 -12.56 10.80
C MET A 1 -6.71 -13.59 11.25
N VAL A 2 -5.43 -13.43 10.91
CA VAL A 2 -4.34 -14.10 11.63
C VAL A 2 -4.30 -13.46 13.02
N LEU A 3 -4.46 -14.25 14.08
CA LEU A 3 -4.15 -13.79 15.43
C LEU A 3 -2.64 -13.54 15.49
N GLY A 4 -2.22 -12.28 15.47
CA GLY A 4 -0.81 -11.87 15.45
C GLY A 4 -0.46 -10.90 14.32
N LYS A 5 0.72 -10.26 14.41
CA LYS A 5 1.26 -9.40 13.33
C LYS A 5 1.41 -10.22 12.05
N ASN A 6 0.92 -9.68 10.93
CA ASN A 6 1.11 -10.29 9.62
C ASN A 6 2.59 -10.20 9.20
N LYS A 7 3.00 -10.90 8.13
CA LYS A 7 4.41 -10.92 7.69
C LYS A 7 4.96 -9.52 7.36
N GLY A 8 4.14 -8.62 6.82
CA GLY A 8 4.52 -7.24 6.53
C GLY A 8 4.84 -6.46 7.79
N HIS A 9 3.94 -6.50 8.78
CA HIS A 9 4.16 -5.81 10.06
C HIS A 9 5.38 -6.34 10.82
N LYS A 10 5.65 -7.65 10.76
CA LYS A 10 6.85 -8.22 11.38
C LYS A 10 8.13 -7.68 10.73
N TYR A 11 8.14 -7.63 9.40
CA TYR A 11 9.26 -7.11 8.64
C TYR A 11 9.48 -5.60 8.86
N GLU A 12 8.41 -4.82 8.97
CA GLU A 12 8.46 -3.40 9.38
C GLU A 12 9.10 -3.25 10.78
N ASP A 13 8.71 -4.09 11.75
CA ASP A 13 9.30 -4.06 13.09
C ASP A 13 10.79 -4.42 13.06
N GLU A 14 11.18 -5.47 12.35
CA GLU A 14 12.57 -5.95 12.25
C GLU A 14 13.49 -4.86 11.68
N LEU A 15 13.04 -4.16 10.64
CA LEU A 15 13.76 -3.03 10.06
C LEU A 15 13.83 -1.83 11.00
N PHE A 16 12.74 -1.52 11.70
CA PHE A 16 12.73 -0.44 12.67
C PHE A 16 13.75 -0.71 13.79
N GLU A 17 13.72 -1.90 14.38
CA GLU A 17 14.67 -2.31 15.42
C GLU A 17 16.12 -2.28 14.93
N LEU A 18 16.37 -2.64 13.67
CA LEU A 18 17.70 -2.57 13.07
C LEU A 18 18.19 -1.12 12.97
N LEU A 19 17.38 -0.22 12.41
CA LEU A 19 17.71 1.20 12.31
C LEU A 19 17.92 1.84 13.70
N GLU A 20 17.12 1.44 14.69
CA GLU A 20 17.25 1.91 16.07
C GLU A 20 18.57 1.47 16.69
N LYS A 21 18.93 0.18 16.56
CA LYS A 21 20.22 -0.37 17.03
C LYS A 21 21.42 0.31 16.40
N MET A 22 21.29 0.79 15.16
CA MET A 22 22.33 1.53 14.45
C MET A 22 22.36 3.04 14.79
N GLY A 23 21.44 3.54 15.61
CA GLY A 23 21.31 4.95 15.91
C GLY A 23 20.86 5.79 14.71
N LEU A 24 20.17 5.18 13.75
CA LEU A 24 19.74 5.79 12.49
C LEU A 24 18.28 6.23 12.48
N ILE A 25 17.51 5.97 13.54
CA ILE A 25 16.16 6.52 13.68
C ILE A 25 16.23 8.01 14.05
N TYR A 26 15.42 8.83 13.39
CA TYR A 26 15.38 10.26 13.72
C TYR A 26 14.86 10.49 15.16
N PRO A 27 15.54 11.32 15.98
CA PRO A 27 15.18 11.50 17.39
C PRO A 27 13.71 11.88 17.61
N GLY A 28 13.10 11.29 18.64
CA GLY A 28 11.71 11.59 19.03
C GLY A 28 10.64 10.93 18.16
N LYS A 29 10.99 10.15 17.14
CA LYS A 29 10.06 9.32 16.37
C LYS A 29 9.97 7.94 17.01
N MET A 30 8.88 7.68 17.75
CA MET A 30 8.59 6.33 18.27
C MET A 30 7.84 5.47 17.25
N GLN A 31 8.07 4.16 17.28
CA GLN A 31 7.38 3.13 16.48
C GLN A 31 5.86 3.11 16.66
N LYS A 32 5.34 3.70 17.75
CA LYS A 32 3.91 3.71 18.08
C LYS A 32 3.13 4.57 17.09
N GLY A 33 2.69 3.94 16.00
CA GLY A 33 1.66 4.43 15.10
C GLY A 33 1.88 5.90 14.74
N MET A 34 2.89 6.16 13.91
CA MET A 34 3.12 7.46 13.30
C MET A 34 1.77 8.01 12.79
N ALA A 35 1.20 8.95 13.55
CA ALA A 35 0.00 9.68 13.18
C ALA A 35 0.33 10.47 11.90
N GLY A 36 0.13 9.83 10.73
CA GLY A 36 0.59 10.35 9.45
C GLY A 36 0.85 9.32 8.35
N GLY A 37 1.02 8.03 8.66
CA GLY A 37 1.03 6.97 7.63
C GLY A 37 2.36 6.69 6.92
N VAL A 38 3.49 6.84 7.62
CA VAL A 38 4.85 6.47 7.17
C VAL A 38 5.40 5.37 8.07
N ASP A 39 6.04 4.34 7.48
CA ASP A 39 6.50 3.14 8.20
C ASP A 39 7.72 3.42 9.09
N ALA A 40 8.71 4.18 8.62
CA ALA A 40 9.89 4.58 9.39
C ALA A 40 10.43 5.96 8.97
N VAL A 41 11.21 6.61 9.85
CA VAL A 41 11.94 7.86 9.54
C VAL A 41 13.40 7.70 9.92
N PHE A 42 14.28 7.67 8.92
CA PHE A 42 15.71 7.58 9.17
C PHE A 42 16.35 8.97 9.23
N CYS A 43 17.44 9.07 10.00
CA CYS A 43 18.27 10.25 10.13
C CYS A 43 19.44 10.17 9.15
N HIS A 44 19.59 11.17 8.30
CA HIS A 44 20.80 11.35 7.51
C HIS A 44 21.35 12.77 7.69
N LEU A 45 22.56 12.89 8.25
CA LEU A 45 23.26 14.16 8.52
C LEU A 45 22.38 15.14 9.32
N GLY A 46 21.78 14.63 10.40
CA GLY A 46 20.87 15.38 11.28
C GLY A 46 19.51 15.71 10.69
N LYS A 47 19.15 15.17 9.51
CA LYS A 47 17.88 15.46 8.83
C LYS A 47 16.98 14.22 8.76
N PRO A 48 15.66 14.37 8.94
CA PRO A 48 14.70 13.28 8.83
C PRO A 48 14.37 12.96 7.37
N TYR A 49 14.22 11.68 7.05
CA TYR A 49 13.74 11.20 5.76
C TYR A 49 12.75 10.05 5.95
N ASP A 50 11.56 10.22 5.35
CA ASP A 50 10.51 9.21 5.38
C ASP A 50 10.88 7.99 4.54
N LEU A 51 10.61 6.82 5.09
CA LEU A 51 10.89 5.52 4.52
C LEU A 51 9.63 4.67 4.51
N GLU A 52 9.24 4.24 3.31
CA GLU A 52 8.25 3.18 3.13
C GLU A 52 8.93 1.80 3.21
N VAL A 53 8.25 0.82 3.80
CA VAL A 53 8.75 -0.54 3.97
C VAL A 53 7.78 -1.55 3.35
N LYS A 54 8.30 -2.47 2.53
CA LYS A 54 7.51 -3.55 1.92
C LYS A 54 8.25 -4.87 2.02
N ASN A 55 7.61 -5.90 2.56
CA ASN A 55 8.15 -7.27 2.69
C ASN A 55 8.25 -8.02 1.35
N GLY A 56 8.67 -7.37 0.27
CA GLY A 56 8.81 -7.94 -1.07
C GLY A 56 7.73 -7.51 -2.07
N LEU A 57 7.93 -7.90 -3.34
CA LEU A 57 7.12 -7.44 -4.48
C LEU A 57 5.63 -7.85 -4.43
N GLN A 58 5.29 -8.85 -3.62
CA GLN A 58 3.91 -9.32 -3.47
C GLN A 58 3.07 -8.44 -2.55
N ALA A 59 3.65 -7.42 -1.90
CA ALA A 59 2.93 -6.46 -1.08
C ALA A 59 1.95 -5.61 -1.91
N ASP A 60 1.04 -4.90 -1.23
CA ASP A 60 0.25 -3.83 -1.84
C ASP A 60 1.06 -2.52 -1.66
N TYR A 61 1.30 -1.78 -2.75
CA TYR A 61 2.19 -0.60 -2.78
C TYR A 61 1.44 0.74 -2.73
N GLY A 62 0.17 0.69 -2.37
CA GLY A 62 -0.73 1.83 -2.39
C GLY A 62 -2.15 1.36 -2.68
N GLN A 63 -3.13 2.08 -2.16
CA GLN A 63 -4.53 1.73 -2.34
C GLN A 63 -5.44 2.95 -2.37
N LYS A 64 -6.58 2.81 -3.04
CA LYS A 64 -7.69 3.77 -3.01
C LYS A 64 -9.02 3.03 -2.85
N LEU A 65 -9.87 3.56 -1.98
CA LEU A 65 -11.19 3.01 -1.67
C LEU A 65 -12.27 3.65 -2.56
N PHE A 66 -13.18 2.82 -3.08
CA PHE A 66 -14.31 3.24 -3.89
C PHE A 66 -15.66 3.01 -3.21
N SER A 67 -16.58 3.92 -3.50
CA SER A 67 -18.01 3.79 -3.23
C SER A 67 -18.77 3.73 -4.55
N TRP A 68 -20.04 3.31 -4.49
CA TRP A 68 -20.92 3.27 -5.66
C TRP A 68 -22.31 3.76 -5.29
N ASN A 69 -22.97 4.46 -6.21
CA ASN A 69 -24.41 4.74 -6.12
C ASN A 69 -25.07 4.70 -7.50
N GLU A 70 -26.38 4.53 -7.54
CA GLU A 70 -27.13 4.31 -8.78
C GLU A 70 -27.10 5.50 -9.75
N LYS A 71 -27.06 6.73 -9.23
CA LYS A 71 -27.10 7.95 -10.05
C LYS A 71 -25.74 8.30 -10.66
N GLY A 72 -24.66 8.06 -9.92
CA GLY A 72 -23.31 8.50 -10.26
C GLY A 72 -22.32 7.39 -10.59
N GLY A 73 -22.69 6.12 -10.42
CA GLY A 73 -21.78 4.99 -10.60
C GLY A 73 -20.69 4.94 -9.52
N TRP A 74 -19.50 4.48 -9.91
CA TRP A 74 -18.32 4.42 -9.05
C TRP A 74 -17.76 5.82 -8.76
N ASN A 75 -17.40 6.05 -7.50
CA ASN A 75 -16.75 7.25 -7.01
C ASN A 75 -15.70 6.91 -5.95
N PHE A 76 -14.83 7.85 -5.61
CA PHE A 76 -13.91 7.70 -4.48
C PHE A 76 -14.69 7.79 -3.17
N SER A 77 -14.42 6.89 -2.21
CA SER A 77 -15.09 6.93 -0.90
C SER A 77 -14.67 8.11 -0.03
N LYS A 78 -13.45 8.60 -0.22
CA LYS A 78 -12.91 9.76 0.48
C LYS A 78 -12.04 10.56 -0.48
N ASP A 79 -12.15 11.88 -0.40
CA ASP A 79 -11.20 12.77 -1.05
C ASP A 79 -10.00 12.98 -0.11
N ASP A 80 -8.80 12.57 -0.54
CA ASP A 80 -7.54 12.66 0.18
C ASP A 80 -6.40 12.98 -0.80
N GLU A 81 -5.18 13.15 -0.27
CA GLU A 81 -3.97 13.47 -1.05
C GLU A 81 -3.79 12.62 -2.30
N THR A 82 -4.16 11.33 -2.24
CA THR A 82 -3.97 10.37 -3.35
C THR A 82 -5.11 10.38 -4.37
N THR A 83 -6.25 11.04 -4.09
CA THR A 83 -7.39 11.09 -5.04
C THR A 83 -6.97 11.66 -6.38
N ARG A 84 -6.11 12.69 -6.36
CA ARG A 84 -5.65 13.37 -7.57
C ARG A 84 -4.95 12.39 -8.50
N LEU A 85 -4.01 11.60 -8.00
CA LEU A 85 -3.34 10.56 -8.76
C LEU A 85 -4.34 9.60 -9.41
N PHE A 86 -5.26 9.01 -8.62
CA PHE A 86 -6.19 8.03 -9.16
C PHE A 86 -7.16 8.64 -10.18
N ARG A 87 -7.45 9.94 -10.07
CA ARG A 87 -8.22 10.68 -11.08
C ARG A 87 -7.40 10.88 -12.37
N GLU A 88 -6.14 11.31 -12.26
CA GLU A 88 -5.22 11.46 -13.40
C GLU A 88 -5.01 10.14 -14.15
N LEU A 89 -4.97 9.02 -13.42
CA LEU A 89 -4.91 7.68 -14.02
C LEU A 89 -6.21 7.30 -14.77
N GLY A 90 -7.32 8.03 -14.63
CA GLY A 90 -8.57 7.71 -15.32
C GLY A 90 -9.33 6.53 -14.71
N THR A 91 -9.12 6.23 -13.43
CA THR A 91 -9.63 5.01 -12.78
C THR A 91 -11.16 4.95 -12.70
N LEU A 92 -11.83 6.07 -12.42
CA LEU A 92 -13.29 6.13 -12.43
C LEU A 92 -13.88 5.96 -13.83
N THR A 93 -13.26 6.57 -14.85
CA THR A 93 -13.67 6.39 -16.25
C THR A 93 -13.58 4.92 -16.64
N TYR A 94 -12.48 4.27 -16.27
CA TYR A 94 -12.26 2.85 -16.52
C TYR A 94 -13.29 1.96 -15.81
N LEU A 95 -13.53 2.17 -14.50
CA LEU A 95 -14.50 1.39 -13.73
C LEU A 95 -15.94 1.59 -14.22
N ASN A 96 -16.34 2.83 -14.48
CA ASN A 96 -17.70 3.13 -14.94
C ASN A 96 -17.99 2.56 -16.33
N LYS A 97 -16.98 2.47 -17.21
CA LYS A 97 -17.11 1.79 -18.52
C LYS A 97 -17.47 0.30 -18.38
N LYS A 98 -17.10 -0.35 -17.27
CA LYS A 98 -17.45 -1.77 -17.03
C LYS A 98 -18.92 -2.00 -16.68
N GLY A 99 -19.67 -0.95 -16.31
CA GLY A 99 -21.10 -1.06 -15.99
C GLY A 99 -21.41 -1.95 -14.77
N ILE A 100 -20.42 -2.19 -13.90
CA ILE A 100 -20.60 -3.07 -12.72
C ILE A 100 -21.53 -2.38 -11.72
N LYS A 101 -22.60 -3.07 -11.33
CA LYS A 101 -23.52 -2.68 -10.26
C LYS A 101 -23.32 -3.60 -9.04
N PRO A 102 -22.55 -3.17 -8.03
CA PRO A 102 -22.24 -3.99 -6.87
C PRO A 102 -23.48 -4.25 -5.99
N ARG A 103 -23.72 -5.52 -5.68
CA ARG A 103 -24.82 -5.96 -4.81
C ARG A 103 -24.75 -5.34 -3.42
N LYS A 104 -23.55 -5.06 -2.91
CA LYS A 104 -23.35 -4.32 -1.64
C LYS A 104 -24.17 -3.05 -1.54
N PHE A 105 -24.33 -2.33 -2.64
CA PHE A 105 -25.00 -1.02 -2.67
C PHE A 105 -26.42 -1.11 -3.23
N SER A 106 -26.88 -2.30 -3.61
CA SER A 106 -28.24 -2.55 -4.12
C SER A 106 -29.11 -3.34 -3.15
N LYS A 107 -28.55 -3.86 -2.06
CA LYS A 107 -29.26 -4.63 -1.02
C LYS A 107 -29.17 -3.94 0.34
N SER A 108 -30.21 -4.13 1.16
CA SER A 108 -30.13 -3.77 2.58
C SER A 108 -29.12 -4.67 3.30
N LYS A 109 -28.52 -4.15 4.36
CA LYS A 109 -27.51 -4.86 5.16
C LYS A 109 -28.02 -6.22 5.67
N GLU A 110 -29.29 -6.27 6.05
CA GLU A 110 -29.97 -7.43 6.63
C GLU A 110 -30.24 -8.54 5.60
N SER A 111 -30.32 -8.19 4.32
CA SER A 111 -30.58 -9.14 3.23
C SER A 111 -29.32 -9.60 2.49
N MET A 112 -28.15 -9.09 2.90
CA MET A 112 -26.87 -9.46 2.29
C MET A 112 -26.41 -10.84 2.72
N THR A 113 -25.85 -11.58 1.76
CA THR A 113 -25.27 -12.90 1.97
C THR A 113 -23.79 -12.91 1.54
N TYR A 114 -23.03 -13.93 1.94
CA TYR A 114 -21.65 -14.06 1.46
C TYR A 114 -21.57 -14.33 -0.05
N GLU A 115 -22.60 -14.94 -0.63
CA GLU A 115 -22.69 -15.13 -2.09
C GLU A 115 -22.80 -13.79 -2.82
N ASP A 116 -23.43 -12.79 -2.21
CA ASP A 116 -23.44 -11.44 -2.78
C ASP A 116 -22.03 -10.84 -2.83
N GLY A 117 -21.26 -10.96 -1.74
CA GLY A 117 -19.88 -10.49 -1.74
C GLY A 117 -18.94 -11.29 -2.63
N LYS A 118 -19.15 -12.60 -2.81
CA LYS A 118 -18.41 -13.41 -3.78
C LYS A 118 -18.72 -12.98 -5.22
N ALA A 119 -19.99 -12.72 -5.53
CA ALA A 119 -20.39 -12.21 -6.84
C ALA A 119 -19.77 -10.83 -7.12
N ASP A 120 -19.80 -9.93 -6.14
CA ASP A 120 -19.17 -8.61 -6.24
C ASP A 120 -17.65 -8.72 -6.39
N GLN A 121 -17.00 -9.64 -5.67
CA GLN A 121 -15.57 -9.90 -5.83
C GLN A 121 -15.24 -10.40 -7.24
N ALA A 122 -15.98 -11.37 -7.76
CA ALA A 122 -15.77 -11.91 -9.10
C ALA A 122 -16.02 -10.87 -10.20
N ALA A 123 -17.04 -10.05 -10.06
CA ALA A 123 -17.38 -9.01 -11.04
C ALA A 123 -16.38 -7.83 -11.02
N PHE A 124 -15.86 -7.48 -9.84
CA PHE A 124 -14.98 -6.33 -9.67
C PHE A 124 -13.48 -6.65 -9.79
N GLU A 125 -13.07 -7.92 -9.62
CA GLU A 125 -11.66 -8.28 -9.73
C GLU A 125 -11.13 -8.05 -11.15
N ASP A 126 -10.06 -7.28 -11.25
CA ASP A 126 -9.42 -6.96 -12.52
C ASP A 126 -7.93 -6.62 -12.30
N ARG A 127 -7.11 -7.03 -13.26
CA ARG A 127 -5.65 -6.90 -13.29
C ARG A 127 -5.10 -6.41 -14.63
N GLU A 128 -5.96 -5.97 -15.55
CA GLU A 128 -5.57 -5.53 -16.90
C GLU A 128 -5.10 -4.07 -16.93
N PHE A 129 -5.50 -3.26 -15.94
CA PHE A 129 -5.08 -1.86 -15.87
C PHE A 129 -3.60 -1.77 -15.47
N ILE A 130 -2.73 -1.51 -16.45
CA ILE A 130 -1.29 -1.32 -16.25
C ILE A 130 -0.96 0.17 -16.12
N VAL A 131 -0.11 0.52 -15.16
CA VAL A 131 0.40 1.88 -14.95
C VAL A 131 1.93 1.86 -14.82
N LYS A 132 2.57 2.99 -15.09
CA LYS A 132 4.03 3.13 -15.00
C LYS A 132 4.49 3.33 -13.56
N ALA A 133 5.80 3.14 -13.31
CA ALA A 133 6.44 3.38 -12.02
C ALA A 133 6.13 4.78 -11.45
N SER A 134 5.96 5.78 -12.32
CA SER A 134 5.57 7.15 -11.95
C SER A 134 4.26 7.24 -11.15
N ALA A 135 3.35 6.27 -11.28
CA ALA A 135 2.16 6.21 -10.43
C ALA A 135 2.54 5.95 -8.96
N LEU A 136 3.46 5.02 -8.70
CA LEU A 136 3.99 4.77 -7.36
C LEU A 136 4.69 6.00 -6.81
N TRP A 137 5.57 6.60 -7.62
CA TRP A 137 6.37 7.74 -7.19
C TRP A 137 5.49 8.93 -6.81
N LYS A 138 4.44 9.20 -7.59
CA LYS A 138 3.45 10.23 -7.24
C LYS A 138 2.69 9.88 -5.96
N TYR A 139 2.26 8.62 -5.81
CA TYR A 139 1.49 8.17 -4.65
C TYR A 139 2.22 8.43 -3.32
N TYR A 140 3.51 8.15 -3.26
CA TYR A 140 4.34 8.37 -2.08
C TYR A 140 4.93 9.79 -2.03
N GLY A 141 5.24 10.39 -3.17
CA GLY A 141 5.73 11.77 -3.25
C GLY A 141 4.71 12.79 -2.75
N GLU A 142 3.41 12.57 -2.98
CA GLU A 142 2.31 13.38 -2.40
C GLU A 142 2.30 13.33 -0.85
N LYS A 143 2.90 12.30 -0.25
CA LYS A 143 3.05 12.10 1.20
C LYS A 143 4.42 12.52 1.74
N GLY A 144 5.31 13.03 0.87
CA GLY A 144 6.69 13.37 1.24
C GLY A 144 7.62 12.16 1.42
N THR A 145 7.19 10.96 1.04
CA THR A 145 7.98 9.74 1.14
C THR A 145 8.74 9.48 -0.16
N HIS A 146 10.07 9.49 -0.07
CA HIS A 146 10.97 9.45 -1.23
C HIS A 146 11.88 8.23 -1.26
N TYR A 147 11.86 7.40 -0.22
CA TYR A 147 12.64 6.18 -0.12
C TYR A 147 11.74 4.98 0.17
N ILE A 148 12.16 3.83 -0.33
CA ILE A 148 11.49 2.56 -0.08
C ILE A 148 12.52 1.46 0.17
N GLN A 149 12.27 0.65 1.19
CA GLN A 149 12.94 -0.62 1.42
C GLN A 149 12.02 -1.76 0.97
N VAL A 150 12.54 -2.63 0.11
CA VAL A 150 11.83 -3.81 -0.39
C VAL A 150 12.58 -5.07 -0.02
N GLY A 151 11.94 -5.93 0.77
CA GLY A 151 12.46 -7.21 1.24
C GLY A 151 12.66 -8.24 0.13
N ASP A 152 12.90 -9.49 0.50
CA ASP A 152 13.29 -10.58 -0.44
C ASP A 152 14.60 -10.27 -1.22
N GLY A 153 15.48 -9.47 -0.60
CA GLY A 153 16.77 -9.05 -1.16
C GLY A 153 16.67 -8.07 -2.34
N TYR A 154 15.54 -7.39 -2.53
CA TYR A 154 15.44 -6.37 -3.58
C TYR A 154 16.25 -5.12 -3.20
N GLY A 155 16.06 -4.62 -1.98
CA GLY A 155 16.92 -3.64 -1.34
C GLY A 155 16.30 -2.25 -1.16
N PHE A 156 17.17 -1.27 -0.97
CA PHE A 156 16.87 0.11 -0.62
C PHE A 156 16.96 1.02 -1.86
N TYR A 157 15.90 1.78 -2.12
CA TYR A 157 15.75 2.59 -3.34
C TYR A 157 15.26 4.00 -3.01
N HIS A 158 15.47 4.92 -3.96
CA HIS A 158 14.65 6.13 -4.03
C HIS A 158 13.45 5.94 -4.97
N LEU A 159 12.40 6.74 -4.79
CA LEU A 159 11.19 6.76 -5.61
C LEU A 159 11.29 7.79 -6.72
N ASP A 160 10.71 8.98 -6.56
CA ASP A 160 10.82 10.10 -7.50
C ASP A 160 12.21 10.76 -7.48
N LYS A 161 12.83 10.92 -6.31
CA LYS A 161 14.11 11.65 -6.15
C LYS A 161 14.95 11.18 -4.96
N ASP A 162 16.26 11.12 -5.16
CA ASP A 162 17.27 10.88 -4.11
C ASP A 162 17.60 12.18 -3.35
N ILE A 163 16.67 12.66 -2.52
CA ILE A 163 16.79 13.94 -1.78
C ILE A 163 17.88 13.98 -0.70
N ALA A 164 18.40 12.83 -0.30
CA ALA A 164 19.47 12.66 0.68
C ALA A 164 20.81 12.42 -0.03
N LYS A 165 20.81 12.27 -1.36
CA LYS A 165 22.00 12.07 -2.20
C LYS A 165 22.80 10.82 -1.78
N LEU A 166 22.08 9.74 -1.49
CA LEU A 166 22.64 8.46 -1.04
C LEU A 166 23.23 7.64 -2.20
N GLY A 167 23.02 8.06 -3.44
CA GLY A 167 23.47 7.33 -4.64
C GLY A 167 22.65 6.07 -4.89
N THR A 168 21.40 6.06 -4.45
CA THR A 168 20.50 4.90 -4.53
C THR A 168 20.05 4.66 -5.97
N THR A 169 19.72 3.42 -6.30
CA THR A 169 19.02 3.12 -7.56
C THR A 169 17.55 3.51 -7.45
N GLN A 170 16.95 4.00 -8.53
CA GLN A 170 15.51 4.30 -8.57
C GLN A 170 14.68 3.02 -8.56
N PHE A 171 13.58 2.99 -7.83
CA PHE A 171 12.61 1.89 -7.89
C PHE A 171 11.76 2.00 -9.17
N ASP A 172 12.22 1.36 -10.23
CA ASP A 172 11.59 1.44 -11.56
C ASP A 172 11.08 0.07 -12.02
N CYS A 173 9.76 -0.07 -12.02
CA CYS A 173 9.04 -1.17 -12.67
C CYS A 173 7.58 -0.77 -12.96
N ASP A 174 6.96 -1.44 -13.93
CA ASP A 174 5.54 -1.25 -14.20
C ASP A 174 4.69 -1.80 -13.04
N PHE A 175 3.45 -1.33 -12.95
CA PHE A 175 2.48 -1.76 -11.95
C PHE A 175 1.17 -2.17 -12.62
N ILE A 176 0.43 -3.04 -11.93
CA ILE A 176 -0.98 -3.28 -12.18
C ILE A 176 -1.76 -2.51 -11.12
N LEU A 177 -2.74 -1.74 -11.55
CA LEU A 177 -3.79 -1.25 -10.68
C LEU A 177 -4.85 -2.34 -10.56
N ARG A 178 -4.72 -3.18 -9.53
CA ARG A 178 -5.62 -4.30 -9.29
C ARG A 178 -6.89 -3.82 -8.59
N PHE A 179 -8.03 -4.02 -9.23
CA PHE A 179 -9.33 -3.83 -8.61
C PHE A 179 -9.71 -5.07 -7.80
N ARG A 180 -10.22 -4.90 -6.58
CA ARG A 180 -10.67 -6.01 -5.73
C ARG A 180 -11.77 -5.60 -4.75
N ALA A 181 -12.70 -6.50 -4.48
CA ALA A 181 -13.51 -6.45 -3.26
C ALA A 181 -12.80 -7.23 -2.14
N LYS A 182 -12.73 -6.68 -0.92
CA LYS A 182 -12.04 -7.29 0.22
C LYS A 182 -12.89 -7.22 1.48
N TYR A 183 -13.14 -8.36 2.12
CA TYR A 183 -13.73 -8.40 3.46
C TYR A 183 -12.79 -7.83 4.51
N HIS A 184 -13.33 -7.04 5.43
CA HIS A 184 -12.62 -6.56 6.62
C HIS A 184 -12.65 -7.63 7.70
N ASP A 185 -13.85 -8.09 8.04
CA ASP A 185 -14.09 -9.24 8.90
C ASP A 185 -15.27 -10.04 8.37
N LEU A 186 -15.22 -11.36 8.57
CA LEU A 186 -16.34 -12.25 8.24
C LEU A 186 -17.35 -12.35 9.38
N VAL A 187 -16.95 -12.02 10.61
CA VAL A 187 -17.81 -12.06 11.79
C VAL A 187 -17.56 -10.82 12.63
N ASP A 188 -18.60 -10.32 13.29
CA ASP A 188 -18.41 -9.41 14.41
C ASP A 188 -17.74 -10.16 15.56
N ARG A 189 -16.93 -9.47 16.34
CA ARG A 189 -16.28 -9.98 17.56
C ARG A 189 -16.29 -8.97 18.69
N ARG A 190 -16.73 -7.73 18.43
CA ARG A 190 -16.62 -6.59 19.36
C ARG A 190 -17.49 -6.74 20.61
N HIS A 191 -18.39 -7.72 20.62
CA HIS A 191 -19.32 -7.98 21.72
C HIS A 191 -19.37 -9.46 22.15
N GLY A 192 -18.33 -10.24 21.84
CA GLY A 192 -18.29 -11.68 22.18
C GLY A 192 -19.23 -12.57 21.36
N THR A 193 -19.99 -12.01 20.43
CA THR A 193 -20.87 -12.72 19.51
C THR A 193 -20.17 -12.96 18.18
N LEU A 194 -20.19 -14.18 17.65
CA LEU A 194 -19.67 -14.52 16.31
C LEU A 194 -20.75 -14.31 15.24
N ALA A 195 -21.34 -13.11 15.19
CA ALA A 195 -22.41 -12.81 14.25
C ALA A 195 -21.84 -12.66 12.82
N PRO A 196 -22.40 -13.33 11.79
CA PRO A 196 -21.99 -13.16 10.40
C PRO A 196 -22.07 -11.70 9.93
N THR A 197 -21.04 -11.22 9.22
CA THR A 197 -21.01 -9.87 8.64
C THR A 197 -20.82 -9.88 7.12
N PRO A 198 -21.76 -10.46 6.35
CA PRO A 198 -21.66 -10.56 4.89
C PRO A 198 -21.57 -9.21 4.19
N TRP A 199 -22.03 -8.11 4.81
CA TRP A 199 -21.90 -6.74 4.29
C TRP A 199 -20.51 -6.12 4.48
N ASN A 200 -19.63 -6.73 5.27
CA ASN A 200 -18.41 -6.10 5.78
C ASN A 200 -17.21 -6.27 4.84
N TYR A 201 -17.36 -5.77 3.62
CA TYR A 201 -16.29 -5.70 2.61
C TYR A 201 -16.26 -4.35 1.90
N SER A 202 -15.16 -4.05 1.23
CA SER A 202 -14.94 -2.78 0.54
C SER A 202 -14.28 -2.99 -0.81
N PHE A 203 -14.45 -2.02 -1.72
CA PHE A 203 -13.91 -2.05 -3.07
C PHE A 203 -12.68 -1.17 -3.16
N PHE A 204 -11.58 -1.73 -3.65
CA PHE A 204 -10.29 -1.06 -3.71
C PHE A 204 -9.66 -1.17 -5.09
N ALA A 205 -8.90 -0.16 -5.48
CA ALA A 205 -7.79 -0.31 -6.41
C ALA A 205 -6.50 -0.35 -5.59
N VAL A 206 -5.61 -1.30 -5.88
CA VAL A 206 -4.31 -1.43 -5.23
C VAL A 206 -3.19 -1.46 -6.27
N LEU A 207 -2.07 -0.81 -5.98
CA LEU A 207 -0.86 -0.90 -6.80
C LEU A 207 -0.14 -2.22 -6.51
N LYS A 208 0.05 -3.04 -7.54
CA LYS A 208 0.82 -4.29 -7.49
C LYS A 208 1.95 -4.23 -8.49
N VAL A 209 3.16 -4.62 -8.09
CA VAL A 209 4.31 -4.67 -8.99
C VAL A 209 4.00 -5.60 -10.17
N LYS A 210 4.34 -5.15 -11.38
CA LYS A 210 4.32 -5.92 -12.62
C LYS A 210 5.73 -6.01 -13.18
N GLY A 211 6.30 -7.21 -13.12
CA GLY A 211 7.69 -7.45 -13.50
C GLY A 211 8.62 -7.45 -12.30
N LYS A 212 9.92 -7.30 -12.54
CA LYS A 212 10.93 -7.26 -11.48
C LYS A 212 11.77 -5.99 -11.65
N PRO A 213 11.85 -5.13 -10.63
CA PRO A 213 12.80 -4.03 -10.66
C PRO A 213 14.22 -4.58 -10.61
N LYS A 214 15.19 -3.78 -11.06
CA LYS A 214 16.61 -4.07 -10.84
C LYS A 214 16.87 -4.16 -9.33
N ARG A 215 17.60 -5.18 -8.86
CA ARG A 215 18.03 -5.24 -7.45
C ARG A 215 18.91 -4.02 -7.14
N SER A 216 18.69 -3.38 -6.00
CA SER A 216 19.50 -2.24 -5.57
C SER A 216 20.91 -2.70 -5.20
N LYS A 217 21.90 -1.81 -5.33
CA LYS A 217 23.20 -2.01 -4.70
C LYS A 217 23.08 -2.01 -3.17
N TYR A 218 22.11 -1.27 -2.64
CA TYR A 218 21.94 -1.08 -1.21
C TYR A 218 20.80 -1.92 -0.64
N ASN A 219 20.93 -2.38 0.60
CA ASN A 219 19.87 -3.05 1.34
C ASN A 219 20.04 -2.76 2.84
N LEU A 220 18.97 -2.34 3.51
CA LEU A 220 18.99 -2.12 4.97
C LEU A 220 19.21 -3.42 5.75
N GLU A 221 18.71 -4.56 5.26
CA GLU A 221 18.78 -5.85 5.97
C GLU A 221 20.18 -6.50 5.93
N GLY A 222 21.05 -6.04 5.02
CA GLY A 222 22.31 -6.73 4.70
C GLY A 222 22.06 -8.09 4.06
N SER A 223 22.14 -8.16 2.74
CA SER A 223 22.00 -9.40 1.96
C SER A 223 23.22 -9.63 1.09
N ASP A 224 23.48 -10.89 0.73
CA ASP A 224 24.65 -11.29 -0.07
C ASP A 224 24.80 -10.43 -1.34
N GLY A 225 25.92 -9.69 -1.42
CA GLY A 225 26.26 -8.84 -2.56
C GLY A 225 25.62 -7.44 -2.56
N GLN A 226 24.91 -7.05 -1.50
CA GLN A 226 24.39 -5.69 -1.31
C GLN A 226 25.06 -5.01 -0.11
N GLU A 227 25.27 -3.70 -0.23
CA GLU A 227 25.88 -2.87 0.82
C GLU A 227 24.80 -2.22 1.69
N PHE A 228 25.13 -1.87 2.93
CA PHE A 228 24.26 -0.97 3.69
C PHE A 228 24.28 0.43 3.03
N PRO A 229 23.13 1.12 2.86
CA PRO A 229 23.12 2.46 2.26
C PRO A 229 23.97 3.43 3.09
N PRO A 230 24.60 4.46 2.47
CA PRO A 230 25.52 5.37 3.14
C PRO A 230 24.82 6.41 4.05
N ILE A 231 23.86 5.95 4.86
CA ILE A 231 23.14 6.71 5.86
C ILE A 231 24.08 6.95 7.05
N LYS A 232 24.01 8.14 7.63
CA LYS A 232 24.87 8.62 8.71
C LYS A 232 24.00 9.50 9.60
N PRO A 233 23.95 9.30 10.93
CA PRO A 233 23.10 10.10 11.79
C PRO A 233 23.39 11.60 11.67
#